data_AF-A0A662PX54-F1
#
_entry.id   AF-A0A662PX54-F1
#
_cell.length_a   1.000
_cell.length_b   1.000
_cell.length_c   1.000
_cell.angle_alpha   90.00
_cell.angle_beta   90.00
_cell.angle_gamma   90.00
#
_symmetry.space_group_name_H-M   'P 1'
#
loop_
_entity.id
_entity.type
_entity.pdbx_description
1 polymer ?
#
loop_
_entity_poly.entity_id
_entity_poly.type
_entity_poly.pdbx_seq_one_letter_code
_entity_poly.pdbx_strand_id
1 'polypeptide(L)'
;YQLGIQVGASLAELLKDILEKYREDPINALRILFHFGRAFGYNVLERLEILDDKIVLEVLDGWEAKALKKRYTSPQCHLTRGLIEGFLNKATGRKWDVEEMECIAMGFECCKFVVWRKTK
;
A
#
# COMPACT_ATOMS: atom_id res chain seq x y z
N TYR A 1 -4.02 -0.94 11.09
CA TYR A 1 -2.57 -1.04 10.85
C TYR A 1 -2.03 -2.43 11.11
N GLN A 2 -1.95 -2.93 12.34
CA GLN A 2 -1.38 -4.27 12.61
C GLN A 2 -2.09 -5.41 11.87
N LEU A 3 -3.43 -5.37 11.80
CA LEU A 3 -4.20 -6.28 10.96
C LEU A 3 -3.79 -6.21 9.48
N GLY A 4 -3.53 -5.00 8.98
CA GLY A 4 -3.05 -4.78 7.61
C GLY A 4 -1.71 -5.45 7.36
N ILE A 5 -0.75 -5.28 8.28
CA ILE A 5 0.57 -5.94 8.19
C ILE A 5 0.41 -7.45 8.06
N GLN A 6 -0.42 -8.07 8.91
CA GLN A 6 -0.64 -9.50 8.88
C GLN A 6 -1.29 -9.95 7.57
N VAL A 7 -2.36 -9.27 7.14
CA VAL A 7 -3.07 -9.58 5.88
C VAL A 7 -2.14 -9.43 4.67
N GLY A 8 -1.35 -8.34 4.62
CA GLY A 8 -0.38 -8.11 3.55
C GLY A 8 0.67 -9.21 3.47
N ALA A 9 1.23 -9.61 4.62
CA ALA A 9 2.20 -10.71 4.68
C ALA A 9 1.58 -12.06 4.29
N SER A 10 0.35 -12.35 4.73
CA SER A 10 -0.36 -13.58 4.34
C SER A 10 -0.67 -13.62 2.84
N LEU A 11 -1.06 -12.50 2.23
CA LEU A 11 -1.27 -12.42 0.78
C LEU A 11 0.04 -12.61 0.02
N ALA A 12 1.14 -12.02 0.48
CA ALA A 12 2.45 -12.23 -0.13
C ALA A 12 2.92 -13.69 -0.03
N GLU A 13 2.66 -14.38 1.09
CA GLU A 13 2.94 -15.82 1.23
C GLU A 13 2.07 -16.65 0.27
N LEU A 14 0.78 -16.34 0.16
CA LEU A 14 -0.13 -17.01 -0.78
C LEU A 14 0.36 -16.88 -2.23
N LEU A 15 0.96 -15.74 -2.58
CA LEU A 15 1.45 -15.42 -3.92
C LEU A 15 2.95 -15.68 -4.10
N LYS A 16 3.60 -16.40 -3.18
CA LYS A 16 5.08 -16.51 -3.15
C LYS A 16 5.71 -16.94 -4.47
N ASP A 17 5.10 -17.91 -5.16
CA ASP A 17 5.64 -18.45 -6.42
C ASP A 17 5.58 -17.40 -7.55
N ILE A 18 4.60 -16.49 -7.49
CA ILE A 18 4.48 -15.36 -8.42
C ILE A 18 5.43 -14.23 -8.03
N LEU A 19 5.62 -14.01 -6.73
CA LEU A 19 6.39 -12.89 -6.19
C LEU A 19 7.90 -13.14 -6.15
N GLU A 20 8.34 -14.40 -6.21
CA GLU A 20 9.77 -14.75 -6.18
C GLU A 20 10.57 -14.02 -7.27
N LYS A 21 10.02 -13.93 -8.48
CA LYS A 21 10.64 -13.17 -9.60
C LYS A 21 10.65 -11.65 -9.41
N TYR A 22 9.89 -11.12 -8.46
CA TYR A 22 9.81 -9.70 -8.13
C TYR A 22 10.43 -9.36 -6.78
N ARG A 23 11.23 -10.26 -6.20
CA ARG A 23 11.89 -10.02 -4.91
C ARG A 23 12.75 -8.76 -4.90
N GLU A 24 13.40 -8.47 -6.03
CA GLU A 24 14.23 -7.28 -6.25
C GLU A 24 13.48 -6.14 -6.96
N ASP A 25 12.18 -6.32 -7.23
CA ASP A 25 11.32 -5.38 -7.94
C ASP A 25 10.06 -5.04 -7.11
N PRO A 26 10.22 -4.15 -6.11
CA PRO A 26 9.10 -3.76 -5.24
C PRO A 26 7.97 -3.06 -6.01
N ILE A 27 8.27 -2.46 -7.17
CA ILE A 27 7.28 -1.77 -8.01
C ILE A 27 6.29 -2.78 -8.59
N ASN A 28 6.79 -3.84 -9.22
CA ASN A 28 5.92 -4.88 -9.77
C ASN A 28 5.23 -5.70 -8.67
N ALA A 29 5.88 -5.90 -7.52
CA ALA A 29 5.21 -6.47 -6.34
C ALA A 29 4.00 -5.62 -5.92
N LEU A 30 4.16 -4.29 -5.80
CA LEU A 30 3.04 -3.38 -5.49
C LEU A 30 1.96 -3.39 -6.56
N ARG A 31 2.32 -3.40 -7.84
CA ARG A 31 1.32 -3.51 -8.92
C ARG A 31 0.43 -4.75 -8.76
N ILE A 32 1.01 -5.89 -8.41
CA ILE A 32 0.25 -7.12 -8.13
C ILE A 32 -0.70 -6.91 -6.95
N LEU A 33 -0.22 -6.35 -5.84
CA LEU A 33 -1.04 -6.06 -4.67
C LEU A 33 -2.27 -5.21 -5.03
N PHE A 34 -2.05 -4.13 -5.79
CA PHE A 34 -3.13 -3.23 -6.18
C PHE A 34 -4.06 -3.81 -7.26
N HIS A 35 -3.61 -4.78 -8.06
CA HIS A 35 -4.51 -5.56 -8.92
C HIS A 35 -5.52 -6.39 -8.10
N PHE A 36 -5.09 -6.98 -6.98
CA PHE A 36 -6.02 -7.63 -6.04
C PHE A 36 -6.95 -6.61 -5.37
N GLY A 37 -6.42 -5.46 -4.97
CA GLY A 37 -7.22 -4.35 -4.45
C GLY A 37 -8.34 -3.94 -5.40
N ARG A 38 -8.04 -3.80 -6.70
CA ARG A 38 -9.03 -3.51 -7.74
C ARG A 38 -10.02 -4.65 -7.95
N ALA A 39 -9.55 -5.90 -8.03
CA ALA A 39 -10.40 -7.06 -8.27
C ALA A 39 -11.46 -7.26 -7.16
N PHE A 40 -11.11 -6.95 -5.90
CA PHE A 40 -12.02 -7.03 -4.76
C PHE A 40 -12.80 -5.73 -4.49
N GLY A 41 -12.57 -4.66 -5.26
CA GLY A 41 -13.26 -3.38 -5.09
C GLY A 41 -12.80 -2.57 -3.88
N TYR A 42 -11.57 -2.78 -3.39
CA TYR A 42 -11.01 -2.08 -2.23
C TYR A 42 -10.35 -0.75 -2.58
N ASN A 43 -9.78 -0.63 -3.77
CA ASN A 43 -9.08 0.57 -4.24
C ASN A 43 -8.80 0.52 -5.75
N VAL A 44 -8.31 1.63 -6.29
CA VAL A 44 -7.70 1.72 -7.63
C VAL A 44 -6.34 2.43 -7.49
N LEU A 45 -5.27 1.81 -7.98
CA LEU A 45 -3.96 2.46 -8.09
C LEU A 45 -3.95 3.37 -9.33
N GLU A 46 -3.88 4.68 -9.11
CA GLU A 46 -3.85 5.69 -10.17
C GLU A 46 -2.42 5.97 -10.62
N ARG A 47 -1.53 6.23 -9.65
CA ARG A 47 -0.12 6.54 -9.90
C ARG A 47 0.78 5.71 -9.01
N LEU A 48 1.88 5.25 -9.60
CA LEU A 48 2.99 4.65 -8.89
C LEU A 48 4.28 5.16 -9.54
N GLU A 49 5.10 5.86 -8.76
CA GLU A 49 6.35 6.44 -9.23
C GLU A 49 7.48 6.26 -8.21
N ILE A 50 8.72 6.28 -8.70
CA ILE A 50 9.92 6.32 -7.87
C ILE A 50 10.40 7.76 -7.85
N LEU A 51 10.54 8.32 -6.65
CA LEU A 51 11.16 9.62 -6.42
C LEU A 51 12.36 9.40 -5.50
N ASP A 52 13.56 9.55 -6.04
CA ASP A 52 14.83 9.28 -5.36
C ASP A 52 14.88 7.86 -4.74
N ASP A 53 14.82 7.76 -3.42
CA ASP A 53 14.87 6.53 -2.62
C ASP A 53 13.48 6.05 -2.12
N LYS A 54 12.41 6.65 -2.65
CA LYS A 54 11.02 6.44 -2.18
C LYS A 54 10.11 6.04 -3.33
N ILE A 55 9.06 5.28 -2.99
CA ILE A 55 7.97 4.95 -3.90
C ILE A 55 6.75 5.76 -3.46
N VAL A 56 6.15 6.49 -4.38
CA VAL A 56 4.92 7.26 -4.14
C VAL A 56 3.76 6.55 -4.84
N LEU A 57 2.68 6.36 -4.10
CA LEU A 57 1.45 5.70 -4.53
C LEU A 57 0.28 6.67 -4.39
N GLU A 58 -0.41 6.94 -5.49
CA GLU A 58 -1.71 7.64 -5.47
C GLU A 58 -2.81 6.60 -5.66
N VAL A 59 -3.70 6.52 -4.67
CA VAL A 59 -4.73 5.49 -4.57
C VAL A 59 -6.10 6.16 -4.53
N LEU A 60 -6.93 5.83 -5.51
CA LEU A 60 -8.32 6.26 -5.63
C LEU A 60 -9.26 5.22 -5.02
N ASP A 61 -10.47 5.67 -4.70
CA ASP A 61 -11.57 4.81 -4.23
C ASP A 61 -11.21 3.88 -3.06
N GLY A 62 -10.24 4.28 -2.23
CA GLY A 62 -9.85 3.53 -1.03
C GLY A 62 -11.04 3.38 -0.08
N TRP A 63 -11.52 2.15 0.11
CA TRP A 63 -12.75 1.88 0.84
C TRP A 63 -12.74 2.45 2.28
N GLU A 64 -11.57 2.41 2.96
CA GLU A 64 -11.40 2.95 4.31
C GLU A 64 -11.74 4.44 4.36
N ALA A 65 -11.11 5.25 3.50
CA ALA A 65 -11.36 6.68 3.46
C ALA A 65 -12.76 7.02 2.95
N LYS A 66 -13.27 6.26 1.96
CA LYS A 66 -14.59 6.44 1.37
C LYS A 66 -15.71 6.24 2.39
N ALA A 67 -15.56 5.28 3.30
CA ALA A 67 -16.52 5.02 4.38
C ALA A 67 -16.64 6.20 5.38
N LEU A 68 -15.62 7.05 5.47
CA LEU A 68 -15.48 8.08 6.51
C LEU A 68 -15.95 9.49 6.10
N LYS A 69 -16.44 9.67 4.86
CA LYS A 69 -17.18 10.87 4.39
C LYS A 69 -16.49 12.24 4.64
N LYS A 70 -15.16 12.31 4.49
CA LYS A 70 -14.38 13.58 4.58
C LYS A 70 -14.49 14.32 5.93
N ARG A 71 -14.52 13.61 7.06
CA ARG A 71 -14.74 14.19 8.41
C ARG A 71 -13.51 14.23 9.32
N TYR A 72 -12.34 13.87 8.80
CA TYR A 72 -11.14 13.67 9.62
C TYR A 72 -10.08 14.71 9.30
N THR A 73 -9.20 14.98 10.26
CA THR A 73 -8.07 15.91 10.09
C THR A 73 -6.73 15.17 10.03
N SER A 74 -6.75 13.84 10.08
CA SER A 74 -5.58 12.97 10.01
C SER A 74 -5.82 11.77 9.09
N PRO A 75 -4.76 11.14 8.55
CA PRO A 75 -4.88 9.98 7.66
C PRO A 75 -5.56 8.79 8.33
N GLN A 76 -6.44 8.10 7.60
CA GLN A 76 -7.31 7.06 8.15
C GLN A 76 -7.16 5.68 7.51
N CYS A 77 -6.38 5.52 6.44
CA CYS A 77 -6.25 4.24 5.73
C CYS A 77 -5.25 3.31 6.42
N HIS A 78 -5.52 3.02 7.70
CA HIS A 78 -4.61 2.26 8.55
C HIS A 78 -4.47 0.80 8.12
N LEU A 79 -5.52 0.17 7.60
CA LEU A 79 -5.45 -1.18 7.05
C LEU A 79 -4.59 -1.19 5.78
N THR A 80 -4.88 -0.31 4.82
CA THR A 80 -4.16 -0.22 3.53
C THR A 80 -2.69 0.10 3.75
N ARG A 81 -2.37 1.05 4.63
CA ARG A 81 -1.00 1.37 5.02
C ARG A 81 -0.24 0.16 5.56
N GLY A 82 -0.86 -0.58 6.49
CA GLY A 82 -0.26 -1.80 7.03
C GLY A 82 -0.14 -2.91 5.99
N LEU A 83 -1.13 -3.03 5.10
CA LEU A 83 -1.18 -4.04 4.05
C LEU A 83 -0.05 -3.85 3.03
N ILE A 84 0.22 -2.61 2.61
CA ILE A 84 1.38 -2.28 1.76
C ILE A 84 2.69 -2.70 2.43
N GLU A 85 2.87 -2.32 3.70
CA GLU A 85 4.10 -2.60 4.46
C GLU A 85 4.33 -4.10 4.66
N GLY A 86 3.32 -4.81 5.17
CA GLY A 86 3.40 -6.25 5.43
C GLY A 86 3.65 -7.05 4.15
N PHE A 87 2.98 -6.66 3.07
CA PHE A 87 3.15 -7.28 1.76
C PHE A 87 4.57 -7.09 1.22
N LEU A 88 5.08 -5.86 1.20
CA LEU A 88 6.44 -5.59 0.72
C LEU A 88 7.51 -6.25 1.57
N ASN A 89 7.35 -6.24 2.90
CA ASN A 89 8.28 -6.88 3.82
C ASN A 89 8.43 -8.36 3.50
N LYS A 90 7.30 -9.03 3.26
CA LYS A 90 7.27 -10.46 2.95
C LYS A 90 7.73 -10.76 1.52
N ALA A 91 7.27 -10.00 0.53
CA ALA A 91 7.57 -10.22 -0.90
C ALA A 91 9.06 -10.00 -1.22
N THR A 92 9.68 -9.00 -0.60
CA THR A 92 11.08 -8.64 -0.89
C THR A 92 12.08 -9.24 0.11
N GLY A 93 11.61 -9.69 1.27
CA GLY A 93 12.46 -10.09 2.40
C GLY A 93 13.27 -8.94 3.01
N ARG A 94 12.87 -7.69 2.75
CA ARG A 94 13.49 -6.46 3.27
C ARG A 94 12.55 -5.77 4.24
N LYS A 95 13.04 -4.77 4.98
CA LYS A 95 12.19 -3.93 5.81
C LYS A 95 11.83 -2.65 5.06
N TRP A 96 10.55 -2.33 5.08
CA TRP A 96 9.92 -1.16 4.49
C TRP A 96 9.08 -0.45 5.55
N ASP A 97 8.91 0.85 5.38
CA ASP A 97 7.93 1.66 6.09
C ASP A 97 6.96 2.27 5.09
N VAL A 98 5.76 2.58 5.58
CA VAL A 98 4.72 3.25 4.80
C VAL A 98 4.05 4.31 5.64
N GLU A 99 3.96 5.51 5.09
CA GLU A 99 3.18 6.62 5.63
C GLU A 99 2.12 7.08 4.63
N GLU A 100 0.95 7.46 5.15
CA GLU A 100 -0.11 8.08 4.35
C GLU A 100 -0.01 9.59 4.55
N MET A 101 0.37 10.32 3.49
CA MET A 101 0.60 11.77 3.54
C MET A 101 -0.66 12.57 3.25
N GLU A 102 -1.52 12.05 2.38
CA GLU A 102 -2.79 12.66 2.00
C GLU A 102 -3.88 11.59 2.06
N CYS A 103 -5.10 11.97 2.45
CA CYS A 103 -6.20 11.04 2.60
C CYS A 103 -7.51 11.66 2.12
N ILE A 104 -8.33 10.88 1.41
CA ILE A 104 -9.68 11.31 1.02
C ILE A 104 -10.53 11.64 2.26
N ALA A 105 -10.32 10.95 3.39
CA ALA A 105 -11.03 11.24 4.65
C ALA A 105 -10.69 12.63 5.22
N MET A 106 -9.56 13.21 4.80
CA MET A 106 -9.14 14.57 5.13
C MET A 106 -9.60 15.62 4.12
N GLY A 107 -10.23 15.19 3.03
CA GLY A 107 -10.75 16.08 1.98
C GLY A 107 -9.90 16.15 0.71
N PHE A 108 -8.76 15.47 0.65
CA PHE A 108 -7.95 15.35 -0.58
C PHE A 108 -8.67 14.54 -1.66
N GLU A 109 -8.21 14.68 -2.91
CA GLU A 109 -8.77 13.97 -4.06
C GLU A 109 -8.39 12.48 -4.09
N CYS A 110 -7.24 12.12 -3.51
CA CYS A 110 -6.76 10.74 -3.43
C CYS A 110 -6.09 10.46 -2.08
N CYS A 111 -5.83 9.18 -1.81
CA CYS A 111 -4.94 8.79 -0.73
C CYS A 111 -3.51 8.65 -1.28
N LYS A 112 -2.56 9.36 -0.68
CA LYS A 112 -1.15 9.33 -1.07
C LYS A 112 -0.33 8.57 -0.04
N PHE A 113 0.30 7.48 -0.46
CA PHE A 113 1.22 6.73 0.38
C PHE A 113 2.65 6.92 -0.09
N VAL A 114 3.55 7.17 0.85
CA VAL A 114 4.99 7.22 0.61
C VAL A 114 5.61 6.02 1.28
N VAL A 115 6.43 5.29 0.53
CA VAL A 115 7.03 4.02 0.92
C VAL A 115 8.54 4.16 0.80
N TRP A 116 9.27 3.79 1.84
CA TRP A 116 10.73 3.80 1.83
C TRP A 116 11.30 2.53 2.41
N ARG A 117 12.48 2.15 1.91
CA ARG A 117 13.22 1.01 2.44
C ARG A 117 13.93 1.42 3.72
N LYS A 118 13.86 0.60 4.77
CA LYS A 118 14.69 0.79 5.97
C LYS A 118 16.14 0.45 5.65
N THR A 119 17.00 1.47 5.69
CA THR A 119 18.45 1.32 5.76
C THR A 119 18.86 1.26 7.23
N LYS A 120 18.94 0.04 7.77
CA LYS A 120 19.19 -0.36 9.17
C LYS A 120 17.94 -0.70 9.98
#